data_AF-A0A962W7N0-F1
#
_entry.id   AF-A0A962W7N0-F1
#
_cell.length_a   1.000
_cell.length_b   1.000
_cell.length_c   1.000
_cell.angle_alpha   90.00
_cell.angle_beta   90.00
_cell.angle_gamma   90.00
#
_symmetry.space_group_name_H-M   'P 1'
#
loop_
_entity.id
_entity.type
_entity.pdbx_description
1 polymer ?
#
loop_
_entity_poly.entity_id
_entity_poly.type
_entity_poly.pdbx_seq_one_letter_code
_entity_poly.pdbx_strand_id
1 'polypeptide(L)'
;LLWLMSVHMVAQLWLHFIGISCLVMLLGLRLALLAGALASFLYAIIIGESLLGVPTAWLLTVLLPGAVSRLVLYAVARLRSKNLFLYMLGGGFCGGMLAMLAMAAGSLLVFWLIGARDWLQSALENWSLISLVLFPEGFINGMLITTLTVFYPQLVKTFDDIHYLGD
;
A
#
# COMPACT_ATOMS: atom_id res chain seq x y z
N LEU A 1 5.33 11.20 7.22
CA LEU A 1 6.41 10.65 8.08
C LEU A 1 6.89 9.29 7.59
N LEU A 2 6.03 8.27 7.46
CA LEU A 2 6.42 6.95 6.94
C LEU A 2 7.18 7.01 5.60
N TRP A 3 6.72 7.86 4.68
CA TRP A 3 7.35 8.01 3.36
C TRP A 3 8.73 8.67 3.39
N LEU A 4 9.11 9.29 4.52
CA LEU A 4 10.45 9.84 4.74
C LEU A 4 11.43 8.78 5.27
N MET A 5 10.94 7.61 5.70
CA MET A 5 11.78 6.48 6.10
C MET A 5 12.14 5.66 4.86
N SER A 6 13.00 6.21 3.99
CA SER A 6 13.47 5.55 2.77
C SER A 6 14.84 4.90 2.98
N VAL A 7 15.00 3.67 2.49
CA VAL A 7 16.32 2.99 2.50
C VAL A 7 16.93 3.06 1.11
N HIS A 8 18.15 3.62 1.04
CA HIS A 8 18.92 3.72 -0.21
C HIS A 8 19.74 2.44 -0.40
N MET A 9 19.15 1.41 -1.01
CA MET A 9 19.84 0.13 -1.23
C MET A 9 20.47 0.01 -2.63
N VAL A 10 19.90 0.69 -3.64
CA VAL A 10 20.36 0.62 -5.04
C VAL A 10 20.32 2.02 -5.63
N ALA A 11 21.35 2.40 -6.38
CA ALA A 11 21.39 3.68 -7.08
C ALA A 11 20.11 3.86 -7.92
N GLN A 12 19.38 4.96 -7.67
CA GLN A 12 18.13 5.35 -8.34
C GLN A 12 16.83 4.64 -7.91
N LEU A 13 16.85 3.72 -6.94
CA LEU A 13 15.63 3.02 -6.47
C LEU A 13 15.28 3.39 -5.03
N TRP A 14 14.29 4.28 -4.88
CA TRP A 14 13.82 4.78 -3.59
C TRP A 14 12.71 3.89 -3.06
N LEU A 15 13.04 3.02 -2.09
CA LEU A 15 12.06 2.15 -1.44
C LEU A 15 11.61 2.79 -0.12
N HIS A 16 10.32 3.08 0.00
CA HIS A 16 9.68 3.60 1.21
C HIS A 16 8.43 2.80 1.53
N PHE A 17 8.09 2.74 2.82
CA PHE A 17 6.83 2.16 3.28
C PHE A 17 5.66 3.05 2.88
N ILE A 18 4.60 2.45 2.34
CA ILE A 18 3.49 3.20 1.75
C ILE A 18 2.33 3.32 2.75
N GLY A 19 1.94 2.21 3.39
CA GLY A 19 0.89 2.17 4.40
C GLY A 19 -0.52 2.47 3.87
N ILE A 20 -0.70 2.53 2.55
CA ILE A 20 -2.00 2.91 1.96
C ILE A 20 -3.06 1.82 2.15
N SER A 21 -2.67 0.54 2.20
CA SER A 21 -3.59 -0.55 2.52
C SER A 21 -4.19 -0.39 3.91
N CYS A 22 -3.36 -0.03 4.89
CA CYS A 22 -3.85 0.29 6.24
C CYS A 22 -4.83 1.47 6.22
N LEU A 23 -4.50 2.56 5.53
CA LEU A 23 -5.41 3.72 5.39
C LEU A 23 -6.75 3.35 4.71
N VAL A 24 -6.74 2.48 3.70
CA VAL A 24 -7.96 2.00 3.04
C VAL A 24 -8.85 1.23 4.02
N MET A 25 -8.27 0.43 4.92
CA MET A 25 -9.04 -0.29 5.94
C MET A 25 -9.56 0.64 7.05
N LEU A 26 -8.75 1.59 7.48
CA LEU A 26 -9.11 2.53 8.54
C LEU A 26 -10.16 3.54 8.10
N LEU A 27 -10.02 4.13 6.91
CA LEU A 27 -10.81 5.29 6.47
C LEU A 27 -11.77 4.94 5.31
N GLY A 28 -11.58 3.79 4.69
CA GLY A 28 -12.17 3.45 3.40
C GLY A 28 -11.41 4.09 2.22
N LEU A 29 -11.63 3.55 1.02
CA LEU A 29 -10.89 3.94 -0.18
C LEU A 29 -10.93 5.45 -0.46
N ARG A 30 -12.12 6.07 -0.44
CA ARG A 30 -12.28 7.49 -0.83
C ARG A 30 -11.45 8.43 0.04
N LEU A 31 -11.45 8.23 1.35
CA LEU A 31 -10.68 9.04 2.29
C LEU A 31 -9.19 8.72 2.23
N ALA A 32 -8.83 7.44 2.04
CA ALA A 32 -7.44 7.05 1.83
C ALA A 32 -6.83 7.70 0.58
N LEU A 33 -7.60 7.81 -0.51
CA LEU A 33 -7.18 8.49 -1.74
C LEU A 33 -6.92 9.98 -1.52
N LEU A 34 -7.80 10.67 -0.78
CA LEU A 34 -7.62 12.08 -0.43
C LEU A 34 -6.43 12.31 0.50
N ALA A 35 -6.30 11.47 1.55
CA ALA A 35 -5.17 11.52 2.46
C ALA A 35 -3.84 11.26 1.74
N GLY A 36 -3.82 10.28 0.83
CA GLY A 36 -2.67 9.99 0.00
C GLY A 36 -2.36 11.10 -1.00
N ALA A 37 -3.37 11.79 -1.55
CA ALA A 37 -3.15 12.96 -2.42
C ALA A 37 -2.45 14.09 -1.67
N LEU A 38 -2.93 14.40 -0.46
CA LEU A 38 -2.28 15.38 0.41
C LEU A 38 -0.87 14.93 0.79
N ALA A 39 -0.68 13.65 1.12
CA ALA A 39 0.63 13.11 1.46
C ALA A 39 1.62 13.21 0.29
N SER A 40 1.22 12.86 -0.94
CA SER A 40 2.05 13.00 -2.15
C SER A 40 2.43 14.45 -2.43
N PHE A 41 1.49 15.37 -2.26
CA PHE A 41 1.75 16.80 -2.46
C PHE A 41 2.74 17.35 -1.42
N LEU A 42 2.51 17.07 -0.14
CA LEU A 42 3.40 17.51 0.95
C LEU A 42 4.78 16.86 0.84
N TYR A 43 4.85 15.58 0.46
CA TYR A 43 6.10 14.87 0.26
C TYR A 43 6.96 15.55 -0.81
N ALA A 44 6.38 15.84 -1.98
CA ALA A 44 7.09 16.53 -3.06
C ALA A 44 7.65 17.90 -2.63
N ILE A 45 6.88 18.68 -1.84
CA ILE A 45 7.34 19.96 -1.28
C ILE A 45 8.52 19.75 -0.33
N ILE A 46 8.43 18.77 0.58
CA ILE A 46 9.46 18.51 1.60
C ILE A 46 10.79 18.09 0.97
N ILE A 47 10.76 17.26 -0.08
CA ILE A 47 11.97 16.78 -0.75
C ILE A 47 12.46 17.70 -1.88
N GLY A 48 11.73 18.78 -2.18
CA GLY A 48 12.08 19.73 -3.24
C GLY A 48 11.90 19.18 -4.65
N GLU A 49 11.04 18.18 -4.85
CA GLU A 49 10.75 17.61 -6.17
C GLU A 49 9.70 18.43 -6.94
N SER A 50 9.69 18.24 -8.27
CA SER A 50 8.74 18.91 -9.15
C SER A 50 7.30 18.49 -8.86
N LEU A 51 6.41 19.48 -8.67
CA LEU A 51 4.98 19.25 -8.48
C LEU A 51 4.31 18.60 -9.71
N LEU A 52 4.94 18.64 -10.89
CA LEU A 52 4.45 17.97 -12.09
C LEU A 52 4.53 16.43 -11.97
N GLY A 53 5.40 15.90 -11.10
CA GLY A 53 5.52 14.46 -10.82
C GLY A 53 4.50 13.95 -9.79
N VAL A 54 3.81 14.84 -9.07
CA VAL A 54 2.86 14.46 -8.02
C VAL A 54 1.70 13.59 -8.55
N PRO A 55 1.07 13.88 -9.71
CA PRO A 55 -0.01 13.05 -10.23
C PRO A 55 0.43 11.62 -10.53
N THR A 56 1.58 11.43 -11.17
CA THR A 56 2.09 10.09 -11.52
C THR A 56 2.51 9.32 -10.26
N ALA A 57 3.18 9.99 -9.32
CA ALA A 57 3.51 9.41 -8.02
C ALA A 57 2.25 8.96 -7.28
N TRP A 58 1.24 9.82 -7.18
CA TRP A 58 -0.03 9.49 -6.53
C TRP A 58 -0.76 8.32 -7.21
N LEU A 59 -0.77 8.27 -8.55
CA LEU A 59 -1.38 7.15 -9.27
C LEU A 59 -0.73 5.81 -8.91
N LEU A 60 0.60 5.77 -8.87
CA LEU A 60 1.37 4.54 -8.64
C LEU A 60 1.43 4.14 -7.17
N THR A 61 1.59 5.09 -6.25
CA THR A 61 1.79 4.80 -4.81
C THR A 61 0.50 4.86 -4.00
N VAL A 62 -0.56 5.52 -4.48
CA VAL A 62 -1.81 5.70 -3.73
C VAL A 62 -3.00 5.06 -4.45
N LEU A 63 -3.30 5.49 -5.68
CA LEU A 63 -4.52 5.06 -6.36
C LEU A 63 -4.48 3.55 -6.66
N LEU A 64 -3.44 3.11 -7.36
CA LEU A 64 -3.30 1.73 -7.77
C LEU A 64 -3.24 0.76 -6.57
N PRO A 65 -2.39 0.99 -5.55
CA PRO A 65 -2.30 0.08 -4.42
C PRO A 65 -3.54 0.15 -3.53
N GLY A 66 -4.14 1.34 -3.38
CA GLY A 66 -5.40 1.52 -2.67
C GLY A 66 -6.57 0.78 -3.33
N ALA A 67 -6.65 0.80 -4.66
CA ALA A 67 -7.63 0.02 -5.42
C ALA A 67 -7.43 -1.48 -5.23
N VAL A 68 -6.19 -1.98 -5.30
CA VAL A 68 -5.87 -3.39 -5.04
C VAL A 68 -6.26 -3.79 -3.62
N SER A 69 -5.90 -2.99 -2.61
CA SER A 69 -6.29 -3.22 -1.22
C SER A 69 -7.81 -3.32 -1.07
N ARG A 70 -8.56 -2.41 -1.71
CA ARG A 70 -10.03 -2.45 -1.69
C ARG A 70 -10.60 -3.72 -2.34
N LEU A 71 -10.00 -4.17 -3.44
CA LEU A 71 -10.41 -5.41 -4.12
C LEU A 71 -10.13 -6.64 -3.26
N VAL A 72 -8.99 -6.69 -2.57
CA VAL A 72 -8.65 -7.76 -1.64
C VAL A 72 -9.65 -7.80 -0.48
N LEU A 73 -9.96 -6.66 0.14
CA LEU A 73 -10.97 -6.57 1.20
C LEU A 73 -12.34 -7.03 0.72
N TYR A 74 -12.72 -6.67 -0.50
CA TYR A 74 -13.97 -7.10 -1.09
C TYR A 74 -14.00 -8.62 -1.32
N ALA A 75 -12.89 -9.21 -1.80
CA ALA A 75 -12.76 -10.66 -1.95
C ALA A 75 -12.85 -11.37 -0.60
N VAL A 76 -12.16 -10.87 0.42
CA VAL A 76 -12.22 -11.38 1.81
C VAL A 76 -13.65 -11.32 2.36
N ALA A 77 -14.33 -10.18 2.20
CA ALA A 77 -15.71 -10.01 2.68
C ALA A 77 -16.69 -10.96 1.96
N ARG A 78 -16.47 -11.24 0.66
CA ARG A 78 -17.29 -12.19 -0.10
C ARG A 78 -17.20 -13.63 0.39
N LEU A 79 -16.11 -14.01 1.05
CA LEU A 79 -15.98 -15.35 1.64
C LEU A 79 -16.92 -15.56 2.82
N ARG A 80 -17.48 -14.49 3.41
CA ARG A 80 -18.42 -14.51 4.56
C ARG A 80 -17.99 -15.39 5.73
N SER A 81 -16.68 -15.63 5.86
CA SER A 81 -16.12 -16.34 7.00
C SER A 81 -16.22 -15.47 8.24
N LYS A 82 -16.52 -16.08 9.39
CA LYS A 82 -16.40 -15.45 10.72
C LYS A 82 -14.96 -15.49 11.25
N ASN A 83 -14.01 -16.04 10.48
CA ASN A 83 -12.63 -16.12 10.90
C ASN A 83 -11.93 -14.75 10.83
N LEU A 84 -11.64 -14.17 12.00
CA LEU A 84 -10.95 -12.89 12.15
C LEU A 84 -9.55 -12.89 11.48
N PHE A 85 -8.84 -14.01 11.46
CA PHE A 85 -7.53 -14.11 10.79
C PHE A 85 -7.62 -13.88 9.29
N LEU A 86 -8.74 -14.21 8.65
CA LEU A 86 -8.94 -13.94 7.23
C LEU A 86 -9.00 -12.44 6.96
N TYR A 87 -9.58 -11.66 7.88
CA TYR A 87 -9.58 -10.21 7.80
C TYR A 87 -8.19 -9.62 8.08
N MET A 88 -7.57 -10.03 9.19
CA MET A 88 -6.28 -9.47 9.63
C MET A 88 -5.11 -9.87 8.71
N LEU A 89 -4.96 -11.16 8.41
CA LEU A 89 -3.89 -11.68 7.56
C LEU A 89 -4.25 -11.55 6.07
N GLY A 90 -5.48 -11.87 5.68
CA GLY A 90 -5.89 -11.76 4.28
C GLY A 90 -6.02 -10.31 3.81
N GLY A 91 -6.75 -9.48 4.56
CA GLY A 91 -6.95 -8.06 4.24
C GLY A 91 -5.74 -7.20 4.58
N GLY A 92 -5.20 -7.32 5.81
CA GLY A 92 -4.08 -6.49 6.28
C GLY A 92 -2.74 -6.90 5.67
N PHE A 93 -2.30 -8.14 5.90
CA PHE A 93 -0.99 -8.61 5.47
C PHE A 93 -0.92 -8.86 3.94
N CYS A 94 -1.71 -9.80 3.42
CA CYS A 94 -1.71 -10.14 2.00
C CYS A 94 -2.18 -8.96 1.14
N GLY A 95 -3.18 -8.20 1.62
CA GLY A 95 -3.62 -6.97 0.94
C GLY A 95 -2.53 -5.90 0.88
N GLY A 96 -1.68 -5.78 1.91
CA GLY A 96 -0.47 -4.94 1.89
C GLY A 96 0.54 -5.41 0.83
N MET A 97 0.87 -6.70 0.83
CA MET A 97 1.83 -7.28 -0.13
C MET A 97 1.36 -7.11 -1.58
N LEU A 98 0.09 -7.42 -1.87
CA LEU A 98 -0.48 -7.31 -3.21
C LEU A 98 -0.56 -5.86 -3.68
N ALA A 99 -0.85 -4.92 -2.78
CA ALA A 99 -0.84 -3.49 -3.09
C ALA A 99 0.57 -3.02 -3.48
N MET A 100 1.60 -3.45 -2.76
CA MET A 100 2.99 -3.11 -3.10
C MET A 100 3.46 -3.79 -4.38
N LEU A 101 3.05 -5.04 -4.62
CA LEU A 101 3.30 -5.74 -5.88
C LEU A 101 2.66 -5.00 -7.07
N ALA A 102 1.43 -4.52 -6.89
CA ALA A 102 0.72 -3.74 -7.91
C ALA A 102 1.44 -2.42 -8.20
N MET A 103 1.93 -1.71 -7.18
CA MET A 103 2.79 -0.54 -7.38
C MET A 103 4.01 -0.89 -8.22
N ALA A 104 4.77 -1.94 -7.83
CA ALA A 104 5.98 -2.33 -8.52
C ALA A 104 5.71 -2.68 -10.00
N ALA A 105 4.67 -3.47 -10.27
CA ALA A 105 4.25 -3.81 -11.62
C ALA A 105 3.80 -2.57 -12.42
N GLY A 106 3.07 -1.64 -11.80
CA GLY A 106 2.65 -0.38 -12.41
C GLY A 106 3.85 0.51 -12.77
N SER A 107 4.85 0.59 -11.89
CA SER A 107 6.09 1.33 -12.16
C SER A 107 6.87 0.73 -13.33
N LEU A 108 7.02 -0.60 -13.38
CA LEU A 108 7.66 -1.30 -14.51
C LEU A 108 6.94 -1.01 -15.83
N LEU A 109 5.60 -1.03 -15.82
CA LEU A 109 4.81 -0.70 -17.00
C LEU A 109 5.04 0.74 -17.46
N VAL A 110 5.07 1.69 -16.53
CA VAL A 110 5.38 3.10 -16.85
C VAL A 110 6.77 3.23 -17.45
N PHE A 111 7.79 2.59 -16.88
CA PHE A 111 9.15 2.62 -17.42
C PHE A 111 9.22 2.07 -18.84
N TRP A 112 8.50 0.99 -19.12
CA TRP A 112 8.39 0.42 -20.45
C TRP A 112 7.71 1.40 -21.44
N LEU A 113 6.59 2.02 -21.05
CA LEU A 113 5.82 2.94 -21.89
C LEU A 113 6.59 4.22 -22.25
N ILE A 114 7.38 4.76 -21.32
CA ILE A 114 8.18 5.98 -21.55
C ILE A 114 9.54 5.67 -22.20
N GLY A 115 9.86 4.40 -22.46
CA GLY A 115 11.13 3.99 -23.05
C GLY A 115 12.34 4.10 -22.12
N ALA A 116 12.14 4.18 -20.80
CA ALA A 116 13.19 4.24 -19.79
C ALA A 116 13.83 2.85 -19.56
N ARG A 117 14.55 2.37 -20.58
CA ARG A 117 15.13 1.01 -20.61
C ARG A 117 16.10 0.75 -19.48
N ASP A 118 16.93 1.73 -19.13
CA ASP A 118 17.93 1.60 -18.05
C ASP A 118 17.26 1.37 -16.69
N TRP A 119 16.16 2.09 -16.42
CA TRP A 119 15.40 1.95 -15.17
C TRP A 119 14.63 0.64 -15.12
N LEU A 120 14.02 0.25 -16.25
CA LEU A 120 13.34 -1.02 -16.38
C LEU A 120 14.30 -2.19 -16.13
N GLN A 121 15.47 -2.19 -16.79
CA GLN A 121 16.48 -3.21 -16.63
C GLN A 121 17.00 -3.24 -15.19
N SER A 122 17.33 -2.09 -14.61
CA SER A 122 17.77 -1.99 -13.22
C SER A 122 16.73 -2.56 -12.24
N ALA A 123 15.45 -2.27 -12.44
CA ALA A 123 14.38 -2.80 -11.59
C ALA A 123 14.21 -4.32 -11.73
N LEU A 124 14.38 -4.87 -12.93
CA LEU A 124 14.33 -6.32 -13.18
C LEU A 124 15.54 -7.06 -12.58
N GLU A 125 16.75 -6.50 -12.73
CA GLU A 125 17.97 -7.05 -12.14
C GLU A 125 17.90 -7.07 -10.60
N ASN A 126 17.22 -6.08 -10.01
CA ASN A 126 17.02 -5.96 -8.57
C ASN A 126 15.67 -6.51 -8.08
N TRP A 127 14.96 -7.32 -8.90
CA TRP A 127 13.62 -7.82 -8.56
C TRP A 127 13.58 -8.60 -7.24
N SER A 128 14.63 -9.35 -6.93
CA SER A 128 14.74 -10.08 -5.65
C SER A 128 14.76 -9.13 -4.45
N LEU A 129 15.45 -7.99 -4.56
CA LEU A 129 15.49 -6.97 -3.50
C LEU A 129 14.14 -6.25 -3.38
N ILE A 130 13.50 -5.92 -4.51
CA ILE A 130 12.15 -5.33 -4.51
C ILE A 130 11.16 -6.29 -3.83
N SER A 131 11.20 -7.57 -4.20
CA SER A 131 10.40 -8.65 -3.60
C SER A 131 10.63 -8.79 -2.10
N LEU A 132 11.86 -8.57 -1.64
CA LEU A 132 12.19 -8.60 -0.22
C LEU A 132 11.48 -7.47 0.55
N VAL A 133 11.24 -6.30 -0.06
CA VAL A 133 10.55 -5.17 0.59
C VAL A 133 9.02 -5.33 0.61
N LEU A 134 8.44 -6.11 -0.31
CA LEU A 134 7.01 -6.45 -0.28
C LEU A 134 6.61 -7.11 1.05
N PHE A 135 7.48 -7.95 1.61
CA PHE A 135 7.20 -8.69 2.83
C PHE A 135 7.09 -7.76 4.06
N PRO A 136 8.07 -6.89 4.37
CA PRO A 136 7.94 -5.87 5.43
C PRO A 136 6.70 -4.99 5.29
N GLU A 137 6.33 -4.56 4.07
CA GLU A 137 5.12 -3.75 3.88
C GLU A 137 3.86 -4.54 4.24
N GLY A 138 3.76 -5.79 3.81
CA GLY A 138 2.71 -6.70 4.25
C GLY A 138 2.70 -6.88 5.76
N PHE A 139 3.87 -7.13 6.35
CA PHE A 139 4.05 -7.37 7.78
C PHE A 139 3.58 -6.18 8.61
N ILE A 140 4.01 -4.96 8.29
CA ILE A 140 3.61 -3.75 9.01
C ILE A 140 2.12 -3.50 8.85
N ASN A 141 1.56 -3.63 7.64
CA ASN A 141 0.12 -3.48 7.43
C ASN A 141 -0.68 -4.50 8.24
N GLY A 142 -0.28 -5.77 8.21
CA GLY A 142 -0.89 -6.85 8.98
C GLY A 142 -0.82 -6.61 10.49
N MET A 143 0.35 -6.21 11.00
CA MET A 143 0.55 -5.86 12.41
C MET A 143 -0.37 -4.71 12.83
N LEU A 144 -0.34 -3.58 12.10
CA LEU A 144 -1.16 -2.40 12.42
C LEU A 144 -2.65 -2.73 12.41
N ILE A 145 -3.14 -3.44 11.39
CA ILE A 145 -4.55 -3.81 11.30
C ILE A 145 -4.94 -4.80 12.38
N THR A 146 -4.09 -5.78 12.69
CA THR A 146 -4.34 -6.72 13.80
C THR A 146 -4.46 -5.96 15.11
N THR A 147 -3.48 -5.12 15.44
CA THR A 147 -3.47 -4.33 16.68
C THR A 147 -4.69 -3.41 16.76
N LEU A 148 -5.01 -2.67 15.70
CA LEU A 148 -6.14 -1.75 15.70
C LEU A 148 -7.47 -2.48 15.76
N THR A 149 -7.62 -3.60 15.06
CA THR A 149 -8.86 -4.39 15.09
C THR A 149 -9.12 -4.98 16.48
N VAL A 150 -8.06 -5.42 17.18
CA VAL A 150 -8.20 -6.04 18.51
C VAL A 150 -8.39 -5.00 19.61
N PHE A 151 -7.61 -3.91 19.62
CA PHE A 151 -7.63 -2.95 20.72
C PHE A 151 -8.56 -1.75 20.49
N TYR A 152 -8.81 -1.40 19.23
CA TYR A 152 -9.58 -0.21 18.85
C TYR A 152 -10.45 -0.47 17.61
N PRO A 153 -11.33 -1.50 17.61
CA PRO A 153 -12.11 -1.91 16.43
C PRO A 153 -12.92 -0.76 15.80
N GLN A 154 -13.41 0.16 16.62
CA GLN A 154 -14.13 1.37 16.21
C GLN A 154 -13.34 2.31 15.29
N LEU A 155 -12.01 2.22 15.28
CA LEU A 155 -11.15 3.00 14.36
C LEU A 155 -11.02 2.36 12.99
N VAL A 156 -11.36 1.08 12.84
CA VAL A 156 -11.22 0.32 11.60
C VAL A 156 -12.54 0.31 10.86
N LYS A 157 -12.79 1.32 10.04
CA LYS A 157 -14.08 1.49 9.35
C LYS A 157 -14.52 0.29 8.51
N THR A 158 -13.59 -0.49 7.94
CA THR A 158 -13.94 -1.68 7.14
C THR A 158 -14.16 -2.94 7.97
N PHE A 159 -13.96 -2.88 9.28
CA PHE A 159 -14.18 -3.99 10.20
C PHE A 159 -15.64 -3.99 10.66
N ASP A 160 -16.21 -5.19 10.76
CA ASP A 160 -17.56 -5.44 11.23
C ASP A 160 -17.46 -6.35 12.46
N ASP A 161 -17.48 -5.74 13.64
CA ASP A 161 -17.38 -6.40 14.93
C ASP A 161 -18.53 -7.38 15.16
N ILE A 162 -19.76 -7.02 14.81
CA ILE A 162 -20.92 -7.90 14.91
C ILE A 162 -20.73 -9.17 14.06
N HIS A 163 -20.23 -9.04 12.83
CA HIS A 163 -20.01 -10.20 11.95
C HIS A 163 -18.88 -11.12 12.45
N TYR A 164 -17.76 -10.55 12.93
CA TYR A 164 -16.56 -11.33 13.28
C TYR A 164 -16.52 -11.79 14.74
N LEU A 165 -17.08 -11.02 15.67
CA LEU A 165 -17.03 -11.28 17.12
C LEU A 165 -18.40 -11.66 17.68
N GLY A 166 -19.49 -11.21 17.07
CA GLY A 166 -20.85 -11.58 17.48
C GLY A 166 -21.38 -10.84 18.72
N ASP A 167 -20.73 -9.74 19.10
CA ASP A 167 -21.14 -8.85 20.20
C ASP A 167 -22.22 -7.84 19.78
#